data_AF-A0A075RGR8-F1
#
_entry.id   AF-A0A075RGR8-F1
#
_cell.length_a   1.000
_cell.length_b   1.000
_cell.length_c   1.000
_cell.angle_alpha   90.00
_cell.angle_beta   90.00
_cell.angle_gamma   90.00
#
_symmetry.space_group_name_H-M   'P 1'
#
loop_
_entity.id
_entity.type
_entity.pdbx_description
1 polymer ?
#
loop_
_entity_poly.entity_id
_entity_poly.type
_entity_poly.pdbx_seq_one_letter_code
_entity_poly.pdbx_strand_id
1 'polypeptide(L)'
;MNPPYGKEIGKWVKKAFEEASKGATVVCLLPARTDTKWWHEYCMKGEIRLVKGRLKFGDSNNSAPFPSAVIIFGEQAQINTLKAM
;
A
#
# COMPACT_ATOMS: atom_id res chain seq x y z
N MET A 1 0.37 -0.62 -8.52
CA MET A 1 -0.53 0.54 -8.61
C MET A 1 -0.16 1.62 -7.59
N ASN A 2 -0.35 2.87 -7.96
CA ASN A 2 -0.30 4.05 -7.09
C ASN A 2 -1.65 4.77 -7.27
N PRO A 3 -2.70 4.37 -6.54
CA PRO A 3 -4.05 4.85 -6.80
C PRO A 3 -4.20 6.33 -6.40
N PRO A 4 -5.19 7.05 -6.94
CA PRO A 4 -5.52 8.39 -6.46
C PRO A 4 -5.76 8.40 -4.95
N TYR A 5 -5.03 9.25 -4.24
CA TYR A 5 -5.18 9.38 -2.80
C TYR A 5 -6.42 10.21 -2.46
N GLY A 6 -7.21 9.73 -1.50
CA GLY A 6 -8.45 10.39 -1.08
C GLY A 6 -9.47 9.40 -0.56
N LYS A 7 -10.75 9.80 -0.59
CA LYS A 7 -11.88 9.02 -0.03
C LYS A 7 -12.00 7.62 -0.64
N GLU A 8 -11.64 7.48 -1.91
CA GLU A 8 -11.83 6.25 -2.68
C GLU A 8 -10.68 5.25 -2.56
N ILE A 9 -9.61 5.57 -1.84
CA ILE A 9 -8.41 4.71 -1.75
C ILE A 9 -8.76 3.30 -1.26
N GLY A 10 -9.68 3.18 -0.30
CA GLY A 10 -10.13 1.89 0.21
C GLY A 10 -10.77 1.00 -0.87
N LYS A 11 -11.47 1.58 -1.85
CA LYS A 11 -12.05 0.81 -2.97
C LYS A 11 -10.97 0.25 -3.89
N TRP A 12 -9.91 1.02 -4.14
CA TRP A 12 -8.77 0.56 -4.92
C TRP A 12 -8.01 -0.56 -4.22
N VAL A 13 -7.76 -0.40 -2.93
CA VAL A 13 -7.07 -1.43 -2.12
C VAL A 13 -7.90 -2.71 -2.07
N LYS A 14 -9.22 -2.61 -1.86
CA LYS A 14 -10.14 -3.75 -1.93
C LYS A 14 -10.03 -4.47 -3.28
N LYS A 15 -10.13 -3.73 -4.39
CA LYS A 15 -9.99 -4.31 -5.73
C LYS A 15 -8.64 -5.00 -5.92
N ALA A 16 -7.55 -4.37 -5.50
CA ALA A 16 -6.22 -4.96 -5.59
C ALA A 16 -6.10 -6.28 -4.81
N PHE A 17 -6.68 -6.34 -3.61
CA PHE A 17 -6.76 -7.56 -2.82
C PHE A 17 -7.59 -8.65 -3.52
N GLU A 18 -8.78 -8.31 -4.02
CA GLU A 18 -9.67 -9.25 -4.73
C GLU A 18 -9.05 -9.80 -6.03
N GLU A 19 -8.34 -8.97 -6.80
CA GLU A 19 -7.62 -9.43 -7.99
C GLU A 19 -6.44 -10.32 -7.62
N ALA A 20 -5.75 -10.05 -6.51
CA ALA A 20 -4.70 -10.93 -6.03
C ALA A 20 -5.23 -12.31 -5.61
N SER A 21 -6.42 -12.38 -5.01
CA SER A 21 -7.10 -13.65 -4.74
C SER A 21 -7.45 -14.45 -5.98
N LYS A 22 -7.44 -13.84 -7.18
CA LYS A 22 -7.63 -14.51 -8.48
C LYS A 22 -6.30 -14.93 -9.13
N GLY A 23 -5.18 -14.84 -8.40
CA GLY A 23 -3.85 -15.25 -8.86
C GLY A 23 -2.97 -14.10 -9.38
N ALA A 24 -3.44 -12.85 -9.35
CA ALA A 24 -2.58 -11.72 -9.70
C ALA A 24 -1.56 -11.43 -8.58
N THR A 25 -0.39 -10.92 -8.96
CA THR A 25 0.48 -10.21 -8.01
C THR A 25 0.23 -8.72 -8.16
N VAL A 26 -0.19 -8.08 -7.07
CA VAL A 26 -0.53 -6.66 -7.05
C VAL A 26 0.34 -5.93 -6.03
N VAL A 27 1.22 -5.06 -6.53
CA VAL A 27 2.10 -4.21 -5.71
C VAL A 27 1.48 -2.82 -5.61
N CYS A 28 1.28 -2.29 -4.42
CA CYS A 28 0.62 -1.01 -4.17
C CYS A 28 1.57 -0.04 -3.47
N LEU A 29 1.71 1.19 -3.96
CA LEU A 29 2.29 2.29 -3.20
C LEU A 29 1.17 3.07 -2.55
N LEU A 30 1.14 3.11 -1.21
CA LEU A 30 0.05 3.70 -0.43
C LEU A 30 0.61 4.61 0.67
N PRO A 31 -0.16 5.63 1.11
CA PRO A 31 0.16 6.31 2.35
C PRO A 31 0.04 5.31 3.51
N ALA A 32 1.00 5.31 4.43
CA ALA A 32 1.00 4.40 5.60
C ALA A 32 -0.01 4.88 6.65
N ARG A 33 -1.29 4.72 6.34
CA ARG A 33 -2.45 5.08 7.19
C ARG A 33 -2.90 3.87 7.99
N THR A 34 -2.02 3.43 8.88
CA THR A 34 -2.17 2.18 9.64
C THR A 34 -3.39 2.18 10.57
N ASP A 35 -4.00 3.34 10.80
CA ASP A 35 -5.19 3.58 11.62
C ASP A 35 -6.52 3.41 10.87
N THR A 36 -6.49 3.33 9.54
CA THR A 36 -7.71 3.34 8.72
C THR A 36 -8.32 1.94 8.56
N LYS A 37 -9.66 1.89 8.43
CA LYS A 37 -10.41 0.62 8.25
C LYS A 37 -9.88 -0.22 7.08
N TRP A 38 -9.69 0.37 5.90
CA TRP A 38 -9.22 -0.36 4.71
C TRP A 38 -7.79 -0.90 4.88
N TRP A 39 -6.98 -0.27 5.73
CA TRP A 39 -5.66 -0.77 6.06
C TRP A 39 -5.75 -2.09 6.82
N HIS A 40 -6.55 -2.12 7.89
CA HIS A 40 -6.75 -3.31 8.70
C HIS A 40 -7.48 -4.42 7.91
N GLU A 41 -8.47 -4.06 7.10
CA GLU A 41 -9.25 -5.05 6.34
C GLU A 41 -8.47 -5.71 5.19
N TYR A 42 -7.53 -4.98 4.57
CA TYR A 42 -6.85 -5.45 3.36
C TYR A 42 -5.33 -5.41 3.48
N CYS A 43 -4.73 -4.27 3.80
CA CYS A 43 -3.27 -4.11 3.77
C CYS A 43 -2.55 -5.03 4.78
N MET A 44 -3.14 -5.26 5.95
CA MET A 44 -2.59 -6.19 6.96
C MET A 44 -2.58 -7.65 6.52
N LYS A 45 -3.27 -8.00 5.43
CA LYS A 45 -3.27 -9.33 4.82
C LYS A 45 -2.23 -9.49 3.71
N GLY A 46 -1.50 -8.42 3.38
CA GLY A 46 -0.41 -8.44 2.41
C GLY A 46 0.96 -8.37 3.08
N GLU A 47 2.02 -8.44 2.28
CA GLU A 47 3.36 -8.10 2.72
C GLU A 47 3.49 -6.58 2.81
N ILE A 48 3.96 -6.09 3.97
CA ILE A 48 4.08 -4.66 4.24
C ILE A 48 5.55 -4.28 4.26
N ARG A 49 5.92 -3.34 3.39
CA ARG A 49 7.26 -2.74 3.38
C ARG A 49 7.17 -1.24 3.62
N LEU A 50 7.67 -0.78 4.76
CA LEU A 50 7.69 0.64 5.11
C LEU A 50 8.83 1.33 4.40
N VAL A 51 8.55 2.47 3.77
CA VAL A 51 9.56 3.29 3.11
C VAL A 51 10.16 4.25 4.11
N LYS A 52 11.49 4.24 4.28
CA LYS A 52 12.20 5.22 5.11
C LYS A 52 12.10 6.63 4.50
N GLY A 53 11.62 7.58 5.29
CA GLY A 53 11.47 8.98 4.90
C GLY A 53 10.18 9.27 4.13
N ARG A 54 10.08 10.47 3.55
CA ARG A 54 8.90 10.93 2.80
C ARG A 54 9.27 11.08 1.33
N LEU A 55 8.53 10.40 0.48
CA LEU A 55 8.74 10.43 -0.97
C LEU A 55 8.47 11.83 -1.54
N LYS A 56 9.21 12.19 -2.59
CA LYS A 56 8.88 13.30 -3.49
C LYS A 56 8.25 12.72 -4.75
N PHE A 57 7.21 13.36 -5.26
CA PHE A 57 6.48 12.87 -6.44
C PHE A 57 6.69 13.84 -7.59
N GLY A 58 7.19 13.33 -8.73
CA GLY A 58 7.56 14.17 -9.87
C GLY A 58 8.59 15.23 -9.48
N ASP A 59 8.42 16.45 -10.01
CA ASP A 59 9.31 17.59 -9.77
C ASP A 59 8.92 18.40 -8.52
N SER A 60 8.21 17.80 -7.55
CA SER A 60 7.78 18.52 -6.35
C SER A 60 8.96 18.94 -5.47
N ASN A 61 9.05 20.23 -5.13
CA ASN A 61 10.07 20.74 -4.22
C ASN A 61 9.95 20.14 -2.81
N ASN A 62 8.71 19.87 -2.38
CA ASN A 62 8.40 19.33 -1.07
C ASN A 62 8.13 17.83 -1.12
N SER A 63 8.51 17.12 -0.06
CA SER A 63 8.11 15.72 0.14
C SER A 63 6.63 15.62 0.49
N ALA A 64 6.04 14.46 0.19
CA ALA A 64 4.66 14.15 0.54
C ALA A 64 4.43 14.33 2.05
N PRO A 65 3.29 14.91 2.48
CA PRO A 65 3.03 15.20 3.88
C PRO A 65 2.65 13.95 4.71
N PHE A 66 2.88 12.75 4.17
CA PHE A 66 2.53 11.47 4.78
C PHE A 66 3.64 10.44 4.57
N PRO A 67 3.77 9.47 5.50
CA PRO A 67 4.63 8.30 5.29
C PRO A 67 4.07 7.41 4.17
N SER A 68 4.94 6.60 3.55
CA SER A 68 4.55 5.67 2.47
C SER A 68 4.91 4.23 2.83
N ALA A 69 4.11 3.30 2.31
CA ALA A 69 4.38 1.88 2.39
C ALA A 69 4.12 1.24 1.02
N VAL A 70 4.90 0.20 0.71
CA VAL A 70 4.60 -0.73 -0.37
C VAL A 70 3.85 -1.92 0.23
N ILE A 71 2.65 -2.17 -0.28
CA ILE A 71 1.82 -3.32 0.09
C ILE A 71 1.81 -4.29 -1.08
N ILE A 72 2.19 -5.54 -0.84
CA ILE A 72 2.23 -6.57 -1.88
C ILE A 72 1.17 -7.61 -1.55
N PHE A 73 0.26 -7.85 -2.50
CA PHE A 73 -0.68 -8.95 -2.50
C PHE A 73 -0.27 -9.96 -3.59
N GLY A 74 -0.32 -11.25 -3.29
CA GLY A 74 0.00 -12.31 -4.24
C GLY A 74 0.54 -13.55 -3.55
N GLU A 75 0.69 -14.64 -4.29
CA GLU A 75 1.11 -15.95 -3.77
C GLU A 75 2.49 -15.93 -3.09
N GLN A 76 3.41 -15.11 -3.62
CA GLN A 76 4.78 -14.99 -3.10
C GLN A 76 4.93 -13.91 -2.01
N ALA A 77 3.85 -13.23 -1.62
CA ALA A 77 3.90 -12.18 -0.61
C ALA A 77 4.15 -12.77 0.78
N GLN A 78 5.15 -12.26 1.50
CA GLN A 78 5.41 -12.63 2.89
C GLN A 78 4.45 -11.92 3.84
N ILE A 79 3.34 -12.59 4.14
CA ILE A 79 2.33 -12.11 5.10
C ILE A 79 2.85 -12.12 6.54
N ASN A 80 2.15 -11.40 7.42
CA ASN A 80 2.50 -11.26 8.86
C ASN A 80 3.92 -10.75 9.11
N THR A 81 4.51 -10.07 8.12
CA THR A 81 5.88 -9.56 8.18
C THR A 81 5.87 -8.06 7.89
N LEU A 82 6.63 -7.30 8.67
CA LEU A 82 6.90 -5.88 8.45
C LEU A 82 8.37 -5.70 8.08
N LYS A 83 8.64 -5.22 6.87
CA LYS A 83 10.00 -4.95 6.39
C LYS A 83 10.26 -3.45 6.33
N ALA A 84 11.44 -3.03 6.76
CA ALA A 84 11.92 -1.67 6.49
C ALA A 84 12.64 -1.66 5.14
N MET A 85 12.43 -0.59 4.36
CA MET A 85 13.13 -0.29 3.10
C MET A 85 13.74 1.10 3.15
#